data_AF-A0A926VG46-F1
#
_entry.id   AF-A0A926VG46-F1
#
_cell.length_a   1.000
_cell.length_b   1.000
_cell.length_c   1.000
_cell.angle_alpha   90.00
_cell.angle_beta   90.00
_cell.angle_gamma   90.00
#
_symmetry.space_group_name_H-M   'P 1'
#
loop_
_entity.id
_entity.type
_entity.pdbx_description
1 polymer ?
#
loop_
_entity_poly.entity_id
_entity_poly.type
_entity_poly.pdbx_seq_one_letter_code
_entity_poly.pdbx_strand_id
1 'polypeptide(L)'
;MLDFDGFIPNEMLLAQPHPLDDNLMRHLPDSEVASTEEIREIQLRDRIPGIIKRLIPLNPLVSWEYWWSVPGRILLPEDVEVLQSDRPRLEAILAKLVWLLGGHCFGDNTPVDCDSSPVYNWQQILAFVEACGMKPDLLDIDFLPTAIDPTPIAPRNGNGESPEKSQKYVAIEPAHWHIEFFEILPIEGGFQLAFPKKLCSCQIWTGTPFIKNLETGETVTRYDLWVSSPHDMINPPWLEPLVSS
;
A
#
# COMPACT_ATOMS: atom_id res chain seq x y z
N MET A 1 32.18 -16.74 9.03
CA MET A 1 31.19 -15.80 8.46
C MET A 1 29.85 -16.36 8.87
N LEU A 2 29.15 -15.69 9.79
CA LEU A 2 27.77 -16.06 10.10
C LEU A 2 26.94 -15.50 8.95
N ASP A 3 26.44 -16.39 8.09
CA ASP A 3 25.35 -16.06 7.17
C ASP A 3 24.14 -15.74 8.04
N PHE A 4 23.88 -14.46 8.23
CA PHE A 4 22.59 -14.03 8.70
C PHE A 4 21.67 -14.04 7.48
N ASP A 5 21.10 -15.21 7.17
CA ASP A 5 19.89 -15.25 6.37
C ASP A 5 18.86 -14.40 7.10
N GLY A 6 18.70 -13.16 6.63
CA GLY A 6 17.79 -12.19 7.21
C GLY A 6 16.36 -12.74 7.23
N PHE A 7 15.52 -12.19 8.10
CA PHE A 7 14.10 -12.55 8.17
C PHE A 7 13.45 -12.56 6.77
N ILE A 8 13.80 -11.58 5.94
CA ILE A 8 13.60 -11.57 4.49
C ILE A 8 14.97 -11.76 3.81
N PRO A 9 15.16 -12.85 3.05
CA PRO A 9 16.38 -13.09 2.27
C PRO A 9 16.66 -11.97 1.27
N ASN A 10 17.94 -11.67 1.01
CA ASN A 10 18.34 -10.54 0.17
C ASN A 10 17.86 -10.68 -1.28
N GLU A 11 17.78 -11.90 -1.80
CA GLU A 11 17.26 -12.20 -3.13
C GLU A 11 15.77 -11.86 -3.29
N MET A 12 15.03 -11.77 -2.18
CA MET A 12 13.64 -11.36 -2.20
C MET A 12 13.47 -9.83 -2.17
N LEU A 13 14.52 -9.06 -1.88
CA LEU A 13 14.41 -7.60 -1.75
C LEU A 13 14.31 -6.89 -3.11
N LEU A 14 14.77 -7.51 -4.19
CA LEU A 14 14.77 -6.89 -5.52
C LEU A 14 13.60 -7.42 -6.36
N ALA A 15 12.95 -6.51 -7.08
CA ALA A 15 11.91 -6.84 -8.02
C ALA A 15 12.54 -7.24 -9.35
N GLN A 16 11.88 -8.16 -10.06
CA GLN A 16 12.33 -8.55 -11.39
C GLN A 16 12.34 -7.35 -12.35
N PRO A 17 13.26 -7.30 -13.33
CA PRO A 17 13.33 -6.22 -14.31
C PRO A 17 12.10 -6.21 -15.23
N HIS A 18 11.76 -5.03 -15.77
CA HIS A 18 10.65 -4.92 -16.71
C HIS A 18 11.12 -5.23 -18.15
N PRO A 19 10.36 -5.98 -18.97
CA PRO A 19 10.71 -6.22 -20.38
C PRO A 19 10.82 -4.94 -21.23
N LEU A 20 10.13 -3.89 -20.78
CA LEU A 20 10.12 -2.56 -21.41
C LEU A 20 10.88 -1.52 -20.55
N ASP A 21 11.95 -1.92 -19.85
CA ASP A 21 12.73 -1.03 -18.98
C ASP A 21 13.17 0.25 -19.70
N ASP A 22 13.60 0.16 -20.96
CA ASP A 22 13.99 1.31 -21.79
C ASP A 22 12.84 2.32 -22.03
N ASN A 23 11.59 1.86 -21.92
CA ASN A 23 10.40 2.69 -22.10
C ASN A 23 9.87 3.26 -20.79
N LEU A 24 10.33 2.81 -19.62
CA LEU A 24 9.94 3.37 -18.32
C LEU A 24 10.31 4.86 -18.22
N MET A 25 11.38 5.26 -18.90
CA MET A 25 11.87 6.65 -18.96
C MET A 25 11.02 7.58 -19.83
N ARG A 26 10.08 7.04 -20.62
CA ARG A 26 9.29 7.83 -21.55
C ARG A 26 8.20 8.58 -20.80
N HIS A 27 8.05 9.86 -21.12
CA HIS A 27 7.06 10.73 -20.49
C HIS A 27 5.69 10.57 -21.14
N LEU A 28 4.65 10.56 -20.29
CA LEU A 28 3.28 10.77 -20.70
C LEU A 28 2.88 12.23 -20.43
N PRO A 29 1.96 12.80 -21.23
CA PRO A 29 1.41 14.11 -20.93
C PRO A 29 0.73 14.12 -19.56
N ASP A 30 0.69 15.31 -18.93
CA ASP A 30 -0.08 15.50 -17.71
C ASP A 30 -1.59 15.34 -18.00
N SER A 31 -2.30 14.70 -17.08
CA SER A 31 -3.76 14.61 -17.06
C SER A 31 -4.49 15.96 -17.04
N GLU A 32 -3.82 17.04 -16.64
CA GLU A 32 -4.37 18.40 -16.75
C GLU A 32 -4.34 18.95 -18.19
N VAL A 33 -3.51 18.36 -19.06
CA VAL A 33 -3.20 18.88 -20.41
C VAL A 33 -3.74 17.99 -21.52
N ALA A 34 -3.81 16.68 -21.31
CA ALA A 34 -4.30 15.70 -22.28
C ALA A 34 -5.47 14.88 -21.72
N SER A 35 -6.36 14.42 -22.61
CA SER A 35 -7.45 13.54 -22.18
C SER A 35 -6.94 12.14 -21.81
N THR A 36 -7.71 11.40 -21.02
CA THR A 36 -7.41 10.00 -20.68
C THR A 36 -7.25 9.13 -21.94
N GLU A 37 -8.07 9.36 -22.96
CA GLU A 37 -7.99 8.67 -24.24
C GLU A 37 -6.67 8.97 -24.96
N GLU A 38 -6.26 10.23 -25.02
CA GLU A 38 -5.00 10.64 -25.64
C GLU A 38 -3.79 10.04 -24.91
N ILE A 39 -3.78 10.06 -23.57
CA ILE A 39 -2.74 9.43 -22.75
C ILE A 39 -2.66 7.93 -23.05
N ARG A 40 -3.80 7.26 -23.17
CA ARG A 40 -3.87 5.83 -23.52
C ARG A 40 -3.33 5.54 -24.91
N GLU A 41 -3.69 6.35 -25.91
CA GLU A 41 -3.19 6.20 -27.28
C GLU A 41 -1.67 6.34 -27.34
N ILE A 42 -1.12 7.34 -26.65
CA ILE A 42 0.35 7.52 -26.54
C ILE A 42 0.98 6.33 -25.83
N GLN A 43 0.40 5.89 -24.72
CA GLN A 43 0.91 4.76 -23.94
C GLN A 43 0.97 3.47 -24.77
N LEU A 44 -0.08 3.17 -25.54
CA LEU A 44 -0.15 2.01 -26.43
C LEU A 44 0.83 2.12 -27.60
N ARG A 45 0.86 3.27 -28.28
CA ARG A 45 1.73 3.52 -29.44
C ARG A 45 3.21 3.41 -29.06
N ASP A 46 3.59 4.07 -27.97
CA ASP A 46 4.98 4.20 -27.55
C ASP A 46 5.39 3.11 -26.55
N ARG A 47 4.44 2.23 -26.20
CA ARG A 47 4.62 1.06 -25.33
C ARG A 47 5.23 1.45 -23.99
N ILE A 48 4.64 2.48 -23.38
CA ILE A 48 5.08 3.06 -22.11
C ILE A 48 4.41 2.26 -20.97
N PRO A 49 5.15 1.69 -20.01
CA PRO A 49 4.55 0.94 -18.92
C PRO A 49 3.60 1.77 -18.05
N GLY A 50 2.52 1.12 -17.63
CA GLY A 50 1.56 1.62 -16.64
C GLY A 50 2.02 1.43 -15.19
N ILE A 51 3.15 0.75 -14.99
CA ILE A 51 3.74 0.48 -13.69
C ILE A 51 5.08 1.19 -13.50
N ILE A 52 5.43 1.46 -12.25
CA ILE A 52 6.75 1.95 -11.86
C ILE A 52 7.25 1.20 -10.63
N LYS A 53 8.55 1.20 -10.41
CA LYS A 53 9.15 0.55 -9.25
C LYS A 53 9.10 1.47 -8.02
N ARG A 54 8.61 0.96 -6.89
CA ARG A 54 8.63 1.65 -5.58
C ARG A 54 9.51 0.88 -4.59
N LEU A 55 10.08 1.63 -3.65
CA LEU A 55 10.84 1.10 -2.52
C LEU A 55 9.97 1.16 -1.27
N ILE A 56 9.79 0.02 -0.62
CA ILE A 56 9.06 -0.08 0.63
C ILE A 56 10.06 -0.39 1.75
N PRO A 57 10.18 0.49 2.75
CA PRO A 57 11.11 0.27 3.84
C PRO A 57 10.66 -0.89 4.72
N LEU A 58 11.62 -1.74 5.08
CA LEU A 58 11.52 -2.69 6.18
C LEU A 58 12.01 -2.03 7.49
N ASN A 59 13.06 -1.23 7.38
CA ASN A 59 13.66 -0.45 8.45
C ASN A 59 14.47 0.71 7.83
N PRO A 60 15.13 1.58 8.62
CA PRO A 60 15.87 2.73 8.08
C PRO A 60 17.01 2.42 7.10
N LEU A 61 17.49 1.17 7.03
CA LEU A 61 18.63 0.75 6.21
C LEU A 61 18.26 -0.25 5.11
N VAL A 62 17.07 -0.86 5.19
CA VAL A 62 16.66 -1.95 4.30
C VAL A 62 15.29 -1.64 3.75
N SER A 63 15.18 -1.70 2.42
CA SER A 63 13.92 -1.60 1.68
C SER A 63 13.80 -2.78 0.71
N TRP A 64 12.59 -3.11 0.31
CA TRP A 64 12.33 -4.02 -0.81
C TRP A 64 11.66 -3.28 -1.96
N GLU A 65 11.85 -3.79 -3.16
CA GLU A 65 11.26 -3.28 -4.38
C GLU A 65 9.93 -3.99 -4.68
N TYR A 66 8.98 -3.26 -5.26
CA TYR A 66 7.80 -3.83 -5.92
C TYR A 66 7.34 -2.94 -7.09
N TRP A 67 6.53 -3.52 -7.97
CA TRP A 67 5.91 -2.81 -9.09
C TRP A 67 4.55 -2.25 -8.69
N TRP A 68 4.42 -0.93 -8.79
CA TRP A 68 3.21 -0.18 -8.47
C TRP A 68 2.47 0.24 -9.74
N SER A 69 1.16 0.05 -9.77
CA SER A 69 0.31 0.55 -10.87
C SER A 69 0.04 2.04 -10.67
N VAL A 70 0.47 2.85 -11.64
CA VAL A 70 0.28 4.30 -11.57
C VAL A 70 -1.19 4.64 -11.87
N PRO A 71 -1.88 5.34 -10.96
CA PRO A 71 -3.26 5.77 -11.19
C PRO A 71 -3.44 6.52 -12.51
N GLY A 72 -4.52 6.22 -13.22
CA GLY A 72 -4.84 6.85 -14.50
C GLY A 72 -4.12 6.26 -15.72
N ARG A 73 -3.13 5.37 -15.52
CA ARG A 73 -2.51 4.62 -16.62
C ARG A 73 -3.25 3.31 -16.88
N ILE A 74 -3.16 2.81 -18.12
CA ILE A 74 -3.56 1.43 -18.41
C ILE A 74 -2.36 0.52 -18.14
N LEU A 75 -2.62 -0.76 -17.93
CA LEU A 75 -1.59 -1.77 -17.81
C LEU A 75 -1.42 -2.44 -19.17
N LEU A 76 -0.19 -2.47 -19.68
CA LEU A 76 0.16 -3.25 -20.86
C LEU A 76 0.17 -4.76 -20.50
N PRO A 77 0.06 -5.67 -21.48
CA PRO A 77 0.22 -7.11 -21.23
C PRO A 77 1.52 -7.46 -20.50
N GLU A 78 2.62 -6.77 -20.82
CA GLU A 78 3.93 -6.94 -20.18
C GLU A 78 3.91 -6.52 -18.71
N ASP A 79 3.20 -5.43 -18.39
CA ASP A 79 3.05 -4.96 -17.01
C ASP A 79 2.35 -6.04 -16.18
N VAL A 80 1.27 -6.61 -16.71
CA VAL A 80 0.49 -7.67 -16.04
C VAL A 80 1.32 -8.94 -15.85
N GLU A 81 2.13 -9.32 -16.84
CA GLU A 81 3.02 -10.49 -16.73
C GLU A 81 4.06 -10.29 -15.62
N VAL A 82 4.65 -9.09 -15.52
CA VAL A 82 5.58 -8.74 -14.44
C VAL A 82 4.89 -8.78 -13.08
N LEU A 83 3.72 -8.15 -12.95
CA LEU A 83 2.94 -8.16 -11.70
C LEU A 83 2.56 -9.57 -11.26
N GLN A 84 2.15 -10.43 -12.18
CA GLN A 84 1.76 -11.82 -11.89
C GLN A 84 2.95 -12.71 -11.53
N SER A 85 4.08 -12.55 -12.22
CA SER A 85 5.30 -13.33 -11.95
C SER A 85 5.99 -12.93 -10.65
N ASP A 86 5.92 -11.65 -10.26
CA ASP A 86 6.51 -11.12 -9.04
C ASP A 86 5.64 -11.34 -7.78
N ARG A 87 4.34 -11.53 -7.97
CA ARG A 87 3.37 -11.73 -6.90
C ARG A 87 3.78 -12.78 -5.85
N PRO A 88 4.26 -13.99 -6.18
CA PRO A 88 4.66 -14.97 -5.17
C PRO A 88 5.76 -14.47 -4.23
N ARG A 89 6.70 -13.65 -4.74
CA ARG A 89 7.75 -13.02 -3.94
C ARG A 89 7.16 -12.01 -2.96
N LEU A 90 6.26 -11.13 -3.44
CA LEU A 90 5.57 -10.14 -2.60
C LEU A 90 4.73 -10.80 -1.51
N GLU A 91 3.92 -11.81 -1.87
CA GLU A 91 3.11 -12.54 -0.89
C GLU A 91 3.97 -13.27 0.14
N ALA A 92 5.14 -13.78 -0.23
CA ALA A 92 6.06 -14.39 0.73
C ALA A 92 6.68 -13.38 1.71
N ILE A 93 6.98 -12.16 1.26
CA ILE A 93 7.40 -11.04 2.14
C ILE A 93 6.25 -10.68 3.10
N LEU A 94 5.06 -10.43 2.56
CA LEU A 94 3.88 -10.05 3.34
C LEU A 94 3.48 -11.13 4.33
N ALA A 95 3.56 -12.41 3.95
CA ALA A 95 3.27 -13.52 4.85
C ALA A 95 4.21 -13.57 6.05
N LYS A 96 5.49 -13.26 5.86
CA LYS A 96 6.44 -13.13 6.96
C LYS A 96 6.08 -11.96 7.87
N LEU A 97 5.82 -10.78 7.30
CA LEU A 97 5.44 -9.60 8.08
C LEU A 97 4.15 -9.82 8.88
N VAL A 98 3.13 -10.40 8.26
CA VAL A 98 1.86 -10.76 8.90
C VAL A 98 2.06 -11.81 10.00
N TRP A 99 2.91 -12.82 9.78
CA TRP A 99 3.22 -13.80 10.82
C TRP A 99 3.89 -13.15 12.04
N LEU A 100 4.75 -12.15 11.82
CA LEU A 100 5.50 -11.47 12.88
C LEU A 100 4.66 -10.46 13.66
N LEU A 101 3.89 -9.63 12.96
CA LEU A 101 3.24 -8.43 13.51
C LEU A 101 1.71 -8.52 13.54
N GLY A 102 1.13 -9.46 12.80
CA GLY A 102 -0.30 -9.53 12.58
C GLY A 102 -0.75 -8.57 11.46
N GLY A 103 -1.81 -8.96 10.76
CA GLY A 103 -2.51 -8.13 9.77
C GLY A 103 -3.93 -7.81 10.23
N HIS A 104 -4.35 -6.57 10.03
CA HIS A 104 -5.68 -6.05 10.34
C HIS A 104 -6.45 -5.84 9.03
N CYS A 105 -7.54 -6.57 8.82
CA CYS A 105 -8.30 -6.51 7.58
C CYS A 105 -9.45 -5.49 7.65
N PHE A 106 -9.57 -4.66 6.63
CA PHE A 106 -10.61 -3.63 6.50
C PHE A 106 -11.35 -3.81 5.18
N GLY A 107 -12.68 -3.83 5.23
CA GLY A 107 -13.54 -3.78 4.05
C GLY A 107 -14.85 -3.07 4.35
N ASP A 108 -15.75 -3.01 3.36
CA ASP A 108 -17.00 -2.24 3.45
C ASP A 108 -17.86 -2.55 4.68
N ASN A 109 -17.78 -3.79 5.20
CA ASN A 109 -18.54 -4.25 6.35
C ASN A 109 -17.73 -4.30 7.65
N THR A 110 -16.47 -3.86 7.65
CA THR A 110 -15.64 -3.85 8.86
C THR A 110 -16.12 -2.72 9.77
N PRO A 111 -16.57 -3.02 11.01
CA PRO A 111 -16.97 -1.98 11.95
C PRO A 111 -15.79 -1.07 12.23
N VAL A 112 -16.02 0.24 12.14
CA VAL A 112 -15.00 1.29 12.30
C VAL A 112 -14.37 1.27 13.70
N ASP A 113 -15.07 0.70 14.69
CA ASP A 113 -14.68 0.72 16.11
C ASP A 113 -14.22 -0.64 16.67
N CYS A 114 -13.94 -1.65 15.84
CA CYS A 114 -13.59 -2.95 16.40
C CYS A 114 -12.09 -3.07 16.74
N ASP A 115 -11.83 -3.63 17.93
CA ASP A 115 -10.70 -4.52 18.25
C ASP A 115 -10.62 -5.62 17.17
N SER A 116 -10.22 -5.28 15.95
CA SER A 116 -9.99 -6.28 14.92
C SER A 116 -8.79 -7.08 15.40
N SER A 117 -9.04 -8.30 15.85
CA SER A 117 -7.96 -9.18 16.29
C SER A 117 -7.02 -9.39 15.12
N PRO A 118 -5.71 -9.21 15.31
CA PRO A 118 -4.75 -9.42 14.24
C PRO A 118 -4.82 -10.86 13.72
N VAL A 119 -4.71 -10.98 12.41
CA VAL A 119 -4.59 -12.24 11.69
C VAL A 119 -3.11 -12.52 11.46
N TYR A 120 -2.63 -13.71 11.80
CA TYR A 120 -1.19 -14.07 11.70
C TYR A 120 -0.89 -15.04 10.54
N ASN A 121 -1.84 -15.21 9.62
CA ASN A 121 -1.70 -16.07 8.45
C ASN A 121 -2.16 -15.34 7.20
N TRP A 122 -1.25 -15.16 6.24
CA TRP A 122 -1.53 -14.49 4.96
C TRP A 122 -2.70 -15.11 4.18
N GLN A 123 -2.85 -16.44 4.23
CA GLN A 123 -3.94 -17.11 3.53
C GLN A 123 -5.32 -16.75 4.12
N GLN A 124 -5.39 -16.39 5.40
CA GLN A 124 -6.62 -15.88 6.00
C GLN A 124 -6.94 -14.45 5.55
N ILE A 125 -5.93 -13.64 5.23
CA ILE A 125 -6.11 -12.32 4.62
C ILE A 125 -6.64 -12.49 3.19
N LEU A 126 -6.05 -13.38 2.39
CA LEU A 126 -6.55 -13.66 1.03
C LEU A 126 -8.00 -14.19 1.05
N ALA A 127 -8.32 -15.10 1.98
CA ALA A 127 -9.68 -15.59 2.17
C ALA A 127 -10.66 -14.47 2.57
N PHE A 128 -10.22 -13.49 3.35
CA PHE A 128 -11.01 -12.29 3.65
C PHE A 128 -11.29 -11.48 2.37
N VAL A 129 -10.28 -11.26 1.53
CA VAL A 129 -10.44 -10.53 0.27
C VAL A 129 -11.43 -11.23 -0.67
N GLU A 130 -11.32 -12.56 -0.80
CA GLU A 130 -12.27 -13.37 -1.56
C GLU A 130 -13.69 -13.29 -0.98
N ALA A 131 -13.84 -13.26 0.35
CA ALA A 131 -15.13 -13.09 1.02
C ALA A 131 -15.75 -11.70 0.79
N CYS A 132 -14.94 -10.67 0.50
CA CYS A 132 -15.39 -9.37 0.01
C CYS A 132 -15.82 -9.41 -1.47
N GLY A 133 -15.80 -10.59 -2.11
CA GLY A 133 -16.15 -10.75 -3.52
C GLY A 133 -15.15 -10.09 -4.44
N MET A 134 -13.87 -10.08 -4.05
CA MET A 134 -12.76 -9.56 -4.85
C MET A 134 -11.81 -10.66 -5.25
N LYS A 135 -11.34 -10.61 -6.49
CA LYS A 135 -10.14 -11.33 -6.92
C LYS A 135 -8.92 -10.44 -6.69
N PRO A 136 -7.99 -10.77 -5.78
CA PRO A 136 -6.82 -9.95 -5.52
C PRO A 136 -5.79 -10.12 -6.64
N ASP A 137 -6.05 -9.60 -7.85
CA ASP A 137 -5.14 -9.74 -8.99
C ASP A 137 -3.83 -8.95 -8.79
N LEU A 138 -3.93 -7.80 -8.14
CA LEU A 138 -2.83 -6.88 -7.86
C LEU A 138 -2.83 -6.43 -6.40
N LEU A 139 -1.63 -6.22 -5.86
CA LEU A 139 -1.38 -5.63 -4.55
C LEU A 139 -0.78 -4.25 -4.73
N ASP A 140 -1.36 -3.24 -4.09
CA ASP A 140 -0.67 -1.98 -3.84
C ASP A 140 -0.23 -1.94 -2.38
N ILE A 141 0.96 -1.39 -2.12
CA ILE A 141 1.59 -1.40 -0.80
C ILE A 141 2.10 0.01 -0.53
N ASP A 142 1.55 0.65 0.48
CA ASP A 142 2.09 1.89 1.02
C ASP A 142 2.79 1.61 2.35
N PHE A 143 3.91 2.30 2.58
CA PHE A 143 4.45 2.43 3.92
C PHE A 143 4.05 3.78 4.49
N LEU A 144 3.39 3.77 5.64
CA LEU A 144 2.99 4.94 6.37
C LEU A 144 3.93 5.09 7.58
N PRO A 145 4.72 6.17 7.68
CA PRO A 145 5.61 6.39 8.80
C PRO A 145 4.80 6.76 10.04
N THR A 146 5.45 6.77 11.21
CA THR A 146 4.81 7.21 12.45
C THR A 146 4.30 8.65 12.34
N ALA A 147 3.05 8.86 12.71
CA ALA A 147 2.42 10.18 12.72
C ALA A 147 1.80 10.51 14.08
N ILE A 148 1.81 11.80 14.40
CA ILE A 148 1.12 12.36 15.57
C ILE A 148 0.24 13.48 15.03
N ASP A 149 -1.07 13.32 15.18
CA ASP A 149 -2.05 14.31 14.76
C ASP A 149 -2.70 14.98 15.98
N PRO A 150 -2.44 16.28 16.22
CA PRO A 150 -3.08 17.03 17.29
C PRO A 150 -4.51 17.47 16.94
N THR A 151 -5.01 17.14 15.75
CA THR A 151 -6.34 17.54 15.31
C THR A 151 -7.43 16.83 16.13
N PRO A 152 -8.56 17.49 16.43
CA PRO A 152 -9.54 16.97 17.38
C PRO A 152 -10.21 15.65 16.96
N ILE A 153 -9.69 14.50 17.42
CA ILE A 153 -10.29 13.18 17.21
C ILE A 153 -10.89 12.71 18.54
N ALA A 154 -12.21 12.80 18.68
CA ALA A 154 -12.91 12.26 19.85
C ALA A 154 -13.05 10.73 19.75
N PRO A 155 -13.06 10.00 20.90
CA PRO A 155 -13.51 8.63 20.92
C PRO A 155 -14.94 8.55 20.37
N ARG A 156 -15.19 7.63 19.44
CA ARG A 156 -16.54 7.29 18.98
C ARG A 156 -17.24 6.44 20.04
N ASN A 157 -17.56 7.06 21.17
CA ASN A 157 -18.51 6.45 22.09
C ASN A 157 -19.89 6.71 21.48
N GLY A 158 -20.72 5.66 21.31
CA GLY A 158 -22.04 5.72 20.65
C GLY A 158 -23.07 6.71 21.22
N ASN A 159 -22.67 7.58 22.14
CA ASN A 159 -23.42 8.71 22.63
C ASN A 159 -22.72 9.97 22.11
N GLY A 160 -23.33 10.64 21.13
CA GLY A 160 -22.80 11.84 20.45
C GLY A 160 -22.44 12.97 21.41
N GLU A 161 -21.28 12.88 22.06
CA GLU A 161 -20.71 13.92 22.90
C GLU A 161 -20.09 15.03 22.04
N SER A 162 -20.15 16.24 22.57
CA SER A 162 -19.95 17.49 21.84
C SER A 162 -18.53 17.66 21.26
N PRO A 163 -18.39 18.43 20.16
CA PRO A 163 -17.11 18.77 19.52
C PRO A 163 -16.16 19.62 20.38
N GLU A 164 -16.52 20.02 21.61
CA GLU A 164 -15.60 20.72 22.51
C GLU A 164 -14.63 19.77 23.24
N LYS A 165 -14.99 18.48 23.40
CA LYS A 165 -14.11 17.48 24.02
C LYS A 165 -13.05 16.94 23.06
N SER A 166 -13.24 17.06 21.76
CA SER A 166 -12.31 16.53 20.77
C SER A 166 -10.97 17.28 20.77
N GLN A 167 -10.95 18.58 21.12
CA GLN A 167 -9.71 19.40 21.15
C GLN A 167 -8.68 18.97 22.22
N LYS A 168 -9.02 17.97 23.03
CA LYS A 168 -8.18 17.46 24.13
C LYS A 168 -7.50 16.14 23.80
N TYR A 169 -7.70 15.60 22.59
CA TYR A 169 -7.12 14.33 22.18
C TYR A 169 -6.05 14.53 21.13
N VAL A 170 -5.00 13.73 21.21
CA VAL A 170 -3.98 13.56 20.17
C VAL A 170 -4.06 12.13 19.66
N ALA A 171 -4.04 11.95 18.35
CA ALA A 171 -3.94 10.64 17.71
C ALA A 171 -2.48 10.31 17.42
N ILE A 172 -2.10 9.05 17.68
CA ILE A 172 -0.76 8.54 17.42
C ILE A 172 -0.89 7.24 16.64
N GLU A 173 -0.29 7.24 15.46
CA GLU A 173 -0.17 6.07 14.61
C GLU A 173 1.30 5.64 14.52
N PRO A 174 1.64 4.41 14.93
CA PRO A 174 2.95 3.85 14.64
C PRO A 174 3.11 3.61 13.14
N ALA A 175 4.36 3.39 12.73
CA ALA A 175 4.61 3.04 11.33
C ALA A 175 3.89 1.74 10.95
N HIS A 176 3.38 1.66 9.73
CA HIS A 176 2.67 0.49 9.25
C HIS A 176 2.76 0.34 7.74
N TRP A 177 2.54 -0.88 7.26
CA TRP A 177 2.30 -1.14 5.85
C TRP A 177 0.80 -1.23 5.62
N HIS A 178 0.31 -0.53 4.60
CA HIS A 178 -1.06 -0.59 4.13
C HIS A 178 -1.08 -1.31 2.78
N ILE A 179 -1.81 -2.41 2.70
CA ILE A 179 -1.90 -3.26 1.51
C ILE A 179 -3.31 -3.16 0.97
N GLU A 180 -3.43 -2.76 -0.29
CA GLU A 180 -4.69 -2.68 -1.00
C GLU A 180 -4.78 -3.74 -2.08
N PHE A 181 -5.97 -4.29 -2.26
CA PHE A 181 -6.22 -5.34 -3.24
C PHE A 181 -7.00 -4.79 -4.41
N PHE A 182 -6.60 -5.16 -5.63
CA PHE A 182 -7.24 -4.72 -6.87
C PHE A 182 -7.55 -5.89 -7.80
N GLU A 183 -8.68 -5.78 -8.49
CA GLU A 183 -9.03 -6.60 -9.64
C GLU A 183 -8.52 -5.94 -10.92
N ILE A 184 -8.04 -6.75 -11.87
CA ILE A 184 -7.62 -6.27 -13.19
C ILE A 184 -8.69 -6.65 -14.22
N LEU A 185 -9.16 -5.68 -14.99
CA LEU A 185 -10.15 -5.86 -16.06
C LEU A 185 -9.52 -5.68 -17.44
N PRO A 186 -9.77 -6.58 -18.40
CA PRO A 186 -9.31 -6.40 -19.77
C PRO A 186 -10.05 -5.25 -20.45
N ILE A 187 -9.33 -4.49 -21.29
CA ILE A 187 -9.84 -3.44 -22.15
C ILE A 187 -9.24 -3.56 -23.55
N GLU A 188 -9.68 -2.71 -24.48
CA GLU A 188 -9.03 -2.62 -25.78
C GLU A 188 -7.56 -2.18 -25.63
N GLY A 189 -6.64 -3.00 -26.12
CA GLY A 189 -5.20 -2.72 -26.11
C GLY A 189 -4.46 -3.02 -24.79
N GLY A 190 -5.14 -3.38 -23.70
CA GLY A 190 -4.48 -3.64 -22.43
C GLY A 190 -5.44 -3.98 -21.30
N PHE A 191 -5.12 -3.52 -20.10
CA PHE A 191 -5.90 -3.77 -18.89
C PHE A 191 -6.04 -2.50 -18.05
N GLN A 192 -7.01 -2.48 -17.14
CA GLN A 192 -7.16 -1.41 -16.15
C GLN A 192 -7.56 -1.99 -14.80
N LEU A 193 -7.31 -1.24 -13.72
CA LEU A 193 -7.83 -1.59 -12.41
C LEU A 193 -9.36 -1.44 -12.41
N ALA A 194 -10.06 -2.34 -11.73
CA ALA A 194 -11.51 -2.28 -11.59
C ALA A 194 -11.95 -0.99 -10.87
N PHE A 195 -12.95 -0.31 -11.44
CA PHE A 195 -13.55 0.89 -10.87
C PHE A 195 -15.10 0.78 -10.87
N PRO A 196 -15.81 1.19 -9.80
CA PRO A 196 -15.27 1.75 -8.56
C PRO A 196 -14.48 0.72 -7.75
N LYS A 197 -13.42 1.20 -7.10
CA LYS A 197 -12.62 0.38 -6.18
C LYS A 197 -13.48 -0.03 -5.00
N LYS A 198 -13.55 -1.33 -4.73
CA LYS A 198 -14.17 -1.85 -3.50
C LYS A 198 -13.20 -1.64 -2.33
N LEU A 199 -13.72 -1.25 -1.16
CA LEU A 199 -12.87 -1.12 0.02
C LEU A 199 -12.47 -2.51 0.48
N CYS A 200 -11.18 -2.85 0.32
CA CYS A 200 -10.60 -4.07 0.83
C CYS A 200 -9.10 -3.87 1.00
N SER A 201 -8.62 -3.93 2.24
CA SER A 201 -7.23 -3.68 2.57
C SER A 201 -6.79 -4.44 3.81
N CYS A 202 -5.47 -4.53 4.00
CA CYS A 202 -4.84 -5.08 5.18
C CYS A 202 -3.77 -4.11 5.68
N GLN A 203 -3.75 -3.83 6.99
CA GLN A 203 -2.67 -3.06 7.61
C GLN A 203 -1.83 -3.93 8.54
N ILE A 204 -0.51 -3.75 8.47
CA ILE A 204 0.47 -4.44 9.32
C ILE A 204 1.17 -3.39 10.16
N TRP A 205 0.82 -3.31 11.44
CA TRP A 205 1.29 -2.25 12.33
C TRP A 205 2.56 -2.64 13.09
N THR A 206 3.50 -1.71 13.23
CA THR A 206 4.71 -1.91 14.06
C THR A 206 4.47 -1.67 15.55
N GLY A 207 3.28 -1.19 15.93
CA GLY A 207 2.85 -0.95 17.30
C GLY A 207 1.34 -0.74 17.37
N THR A 208 0.82 -0.38 18.53
CA THR A 208 -0.62 -0.14 18.71
C THR A 208 -0.95 1.33 18.44
N PRO A 209 -1.81 1.67 17.46
CA PRO A 209 -2.32 3.02 17.26
C PRO A 209 -3.34 3.39 18.35
N PHE A 210 -3.29 4.64 18.83
CA PHE A 210 -4.17 5.09 19.91
C PHE A 210 -4.46 6.59 19.86
N ILE A 211 -5.59 6.98 20.46
CA ILE A 211 -5.85 8.36 20.88
C ILE A 211 -5.50 8.53 22.34
N LYS A 212 -4.98 9.70 22.71
CA LYS A 212 -4.62 10.04 24.10
C LYS A 212 -5.26 11.34 24.53
N ASN A 213 -5.96 11.32 25.66
CA ASN A 213 -6.45 12.52 26.31
C ASN A 213 -5.28 13.26 26.97
N LEU A 214 -5.07 14.52 26.60
CA LEU A 214 -3.95 15.34 27.07
C LEU A 214 -4.10 15.82 28.52
N GLU A 215 -5.32 15.87 29.06
CA GLU A 215 -5.59 16.31 30.44
C GLU A 215 -5.54 15.14 31.42
N THR A 216 -6.17 14.01 31.08
CA THR A 216 -6.29 12.84 31.97
C THR A 216 -5.18 11.81 31.75
N GLY A 217 -4.52 11.84 30.60
CA GLY A 217 -3.52 10.84 30.20
C GLY A 217 -4.10 9.51 29.73
N GLU A 218 -5.43 9.36 29.71
CA GLU A 218 -6.14 8.15 29.26
C GLU A 218 -5.87 7.86 27.78
N THR A 219 -5.73 6.58 27.43
CA THR A 219 -5.47 6.12 26.07
C THR A 219 -6.53 5.13 25.60
N VAL A 220 -6.94 5.24 24.34
CA VAL A 220 -7.87 4.30 23.69
C VAL A 220 -7.27 3.85 22.35
N THR A 221 -7.15 2.54 22.15
CA THR A 221 -6.66 1.94 20.91
C THR A 221 -7.64 2.18 19.77
N ARG A 222 -7.14 2.58 18.59
CA ARG A 222 -7.93 2.90 17.40
C ARG A 222 -7.13 2.56 16.14
N TYR A 223 -7.55 1.57 15.37
CA TYR A 223 -6.86 1.14 14.14
C TYR A 223 -7.36 1.84 12.86
N ASP A 224 -8.31 2.76 13.00
CA ASP A 224 -8.99 3.49 11.93
C ASP A 224 -8.67 5.00 11.95
N LEU A 225 -7.51 5.38 12.50
CA LEU A 225 -7.16 6.80 12.70
C LEU A 225 -6.90 7.54 11.38
N TRP A 226 -6.24 6.87 10.42
CA TRP A 226 -5.83 7.41 9.12
C TRP A 226 -5.12 8.76 9.20
N VAL A 227 -4.25 8.94 10.19
CA VAL A 227 -3.53 10.21 10.40
C VAL A 227 -2.19 10.26 9.67
N SER A 228 -1.59 9.10 9.41
CA SER A 228 -0.35 9.00 8.65
C SER A 228 -0.63 9.19 7.16
N SER A 229 0.36 9.70 6.44
CA SER A 229 0.34 9.78 4.97
C SER A 229 1.43 8.88 4.39
N PRO A 230 1.25 8.29 3.20
CA PRO A 230 2.25 7.44 2.58
C PRO A 230 3.63 8.13 2.50
N HIS A 231 4.68 7.39 2.86
CA HIS A 231 6.04 7.77 2.55
C HIS A 231 6.36 7.29 1.14
N ASP A 232 6.04 8.13 0.15
CA ASP A 232 6.25 7.83 -1.26
C ASP A 232 7.74 7.84 -1.63
N MET A 233 8.44 6.74 -1.32
CA MET A 233 9.74 6.45 -1.91
C MET A 233 9.53 5.75 -3.25
N ILE A 234 9.21 6.56 -4.25
CA ILE A 234 9.24 6.11 -5.63
C ILE A 234 10.72 6.04 -6.03
N ASN A 235 11.15 4.97 -6.70
CA ASN A 235 12.31 5.05 -7.57
C ASN A 235 11.74 5.45 -8.92
N PRO A 236 11.52 6.75 -9.16
CA PRO A 236 11.04 7.11 -10.45
C PRO A 236 12.11 6.73 -11.47
N PRO A 237 11.71 6.36 -12.69
CA PRO A 237 12.67 6.02 -13.75
C PRO A 237 13.80 7.07 -13.88
N TRP A 238 13.52 8.34 -13.60
CA TRP A 238 14.47 9.46 -13.70
C TRP A 238 15.45 9.68 -12.52
N LEU A 239 15.44 8.85 -11.48
CA LEU A 239 16.44 8.92 -10.41
C LEU A 239 17.49 7.83 -10.63
N GLU A 240 18.64 8.21 -11.22
CA GLU A 240 19.83 7.35 -11.16
C GLU A 240 20.19 7.10 -9.70
N PRO A 241 20.59 5.86 -9.33
CA PRO A 241 21.14 5.63 -8.00
C PRO A 241 22.35 6.54 -7.85
N LEU A 242 22.38 7.35 -6.80
CA LEU A 242 23.59 8.06 -6.36
C LEU A 242 24.66 6.99 -6.12
N VAL A 243 25.48 6.74 -7.14
CA VAL A 243 26.71 5.99 -7.00
C VAL A 243 27.58 6.85 -6.10
N SER A 244 27.65 6.47 -4.82
CA SER A 244 28.59 7.06 -3.89
C SER A 244 29.99 6.76 -4.42
N SER A 245 30.66 7.83 -4.83
CA SER A 245 32.09 7.84 -5.17
C SER A 245 32.92 8.01 -3.91
#